data_AF-A0A2J6QLD8-F1
#
_entry.id   AF-A0A2J6QLD8-F1
#
_cell.length_a   1.000
_cell.length_b   1.000
_cell.length_c   1.000
_cell.angle_alpha   90.00
_cell.angle_beta   90.00
_cell.angle_gamma   90.00
#
_symmetry.space_group_name_H-M   'P 1'
#
loop_
_entity.id
_entity.type
_entity.pdbx_description
1 polymer ?
#
loop_
_entity_poly.entity_id
_entity_poly.type
_entity_poly.pdbx_seq_one_letter_code
_entity_poly.pdbx_strand_id
1 'polypeptide(L)'
;INAWGAISYGYKSPLIFVNGTGKKGAFKQVDYLVQVLKYLLPILEAFALITHALGVEPLFMEDGNSAHGHKSTTNCCVQYRSKYSIILLPHPSTSPDMNPIEKYWC
;
A
#
# COMPACT_ATOMS: atom_id res chain seq x y z
N ILE A 1 -7.73 -12.85 -12.20
CA ILE A 1 -7.64 -12.83 -10.71
C ILE A 1 -6.62 -11.76 -10.38
N ASN A 2 -6.94 -10.82 -9.49
CA ASN A 2 -6.01 -9.79 -9.05
C ASN A 2 -5.61 -10.10 -7.61
N ALA A 3 -4.33 -9.93 -7.30
CA ALA A 3 -3.80 -10.19 -5.96
C ALA A 3 -3.02 -8.98 -5.47
N TRP A 4 -2.94 -8.85 -4.15
CA TRP A 4 -2.12 -7.85 -3.48
C TRP A 4 -1.24 -8.56 -2.45
N GLY A 5 -0.01 -8.08 -2.34
CA GLY A 5 0.94 -8.50 -1.32
C GLY A 5 1.90 -7.36 -1.01
N ALA A 6 2.57 -7.47 0.13
CA ALA A 6 3.62 -6.56 0.57
C ALA A 6 4.84 -7.37 1.02
N ILE A 7 6.01 -6.75 0.90
CA ILE A 7 7.27 -7.32 1.37
C ILE A 7 7.99 -6.29 2.22
N SER A 8 8.84 -6.78 3.11
CA SER A 8 9.80 -5.99 3.87
C SER A 8 11.06 -6.84 4.11
N TYR A 9 12.08 -6.28 4.76
CA TYR A 9 13.27 -7.03 5.13
C TYR A 9 12.89 -8.20 6.06
N GLY A 10 13.10 -9.44 5.59
CA GLY A 10 12.77 -10.65 6.34
C GLY A 10 11.28 -10.97 6.46
N TYR A 11 10.39 -10.29 5.72
CA TYR A 11 8.94 -10.50 5.81
C TYR A 11 8.25 -10.49 4.44
N LYS A 12 7.27 -11.38 4.29
CA LYS A 12 6.29 -11.38 3.20
C LYS A 12 4.90 -11.40 3.81
N SER A 13 4.04 -10.50 3.39
CA SER A 13 2.65 -10.52 3.84
C SER A 13 1.94 -11.76 3.27
N PRO A 14 0.83 -12.20 3.90
CA PRO A 14 -0.11 -13.05 3.20
C PRO A 14 -0.56 -12.39 1.90
N LEU A 15 -0.76 -13.21 0.87
CA LEU A 15 -1.35 -12.78 -0.39
C LEU A 15 -2.86 -12.66 -0.21
N ILE A 16 -3.43 -11.52 -0.59
CA ILE A 16 -4.89 -11.33 -0.59
C ILE A 16 -5.38 -11.18 -2.03
N PHE A 17 -6.54 -11.75 -2.32
CA PHE A 17 -7.19 -11.59 -3.62
C PHE A 17 -8.14 -10.39 -3.58
N VAL A 18 -7.97 -9.47 -4.53
CA VAL A 18 -8.70 -8.20 -4.55
C VAL A 18 -9.68 -8.14 -5.71
N ASN A 19 -10.83 -7.50 -5.47
CA ASN A 19 -11.91 -7.39 -6.44
C ASN A 19 -12.33 -5.93 -6.61
N GLY A 20 -12.51 -5.49 -7.85
CA GLY A 20 -12.97 -4.12 -8.16
C GLY A 20 -14.49 -4.03 -8.24
N THR A 21 -15.07 -3.02 -7.60
CA THR A 21 -16.51 -2.73 -7.63
C THR A 21 -16.87 -1.70 -8.71
N GLY A 22 -15.91 -1.31 -9.55
CA GLY A 22 -16.10 -0.37 -10.65
C GLY A 22 -16.75 -0.95 -11.89
N LYS A 23 -17.01 -0.05 -12.84
CA LYS A 23 -17.52 -0.43 -14.17
C LYS A 23 -16.54 -1.43 -14.79
N LYS A 24 -17.06 -2.56 -15.28
CA LYS A 24 -16.26 -3.69 -15.80
C LYS A 24 -15.23 -4.26 -14.80
N GLY A 25 -15.51 -4.17 -13.50
CA GLY A 25 -14.61 -4.69 -12.45
C GLY A 25 -13.38 -3.81 -12.19
N ALA A 26 -13.41 -2.54 -12.63
CA ALA A 26 -12.33 -1.59 -12.34
C ALA A 26 -12.14 -1.41 -10.82
N PHE A 27 -10.89 -1.44 -10.37
CA PHE A 27 -10.54 -1.28 -8.96
C PHE A 27 -10.52 0.20 -8.58
N LYS A 28 -11.34 0.58 -7.60
CA LYS A 28 -11.53 1.97 -7.16
C LYS A 28 -10.74 2.30 -5.90
N GLN A 29 -10.65 3.59 -5.58
CA GLN A 29 -10.09 4.07 -4.30
C GLN A 29 -10.80 3.46 -3.08
N VAL A 30 -12.13 3.32 -3.13
CA VAL A 30 -12.88 2.69 -2.03
C VAL A 30 -12.54 1.21 -1.88
N ASP A 31 -12.28 0.51 -2.99
CA ASP A 31 -11.89 -0.89 -2.99
C ASP A 31 -10.49 -1.04 -2.38
N TYR A 32 -9.56 -0.16 -2.77
CA TYR A 32 -8.20 -0.09 -2.21
C TYR A 32 -8.23 0.18 -0.71
N LEU A 33 -9.02 1.16 -0.27
CA LEU A 33 -9.18 1.49 1.13
C LEU A 33 -9.68 0.28 1.95
N VAL A 34 -10.75 -0.37 1.48
CA VAL A 34 -11.41 -1.44 2.22
C VAL A 34 -10.60 -2.73 2.22
N GLN A 35 -10.02 -3.10 1.08
CA GLN A 35 -9.36 -4.39 0.90
C GLN A 35 -7.86 -4.35 1.20
N VAL A 36 -7.20 -3.20 1.01
CA VAL A 36 -5.75 -3.08 1.15
C VAL A 36 -5.34 -2.18 2.32
N LEU A 37 -5.70 -0.89 2.34
CA LEU A 37 -5.18 0.02 3.37
C LEU A 37 -5.56 -0.39 4.80
N LYS A 38 -6.81 -0.86 4.99
CA LYS A 38 -7.24 -1.42 6.28
C LYS A 38 -6.51 -2.69 6.67
N TYR A 39 -6.12 -3.52 5.69
CA TYR A 39 -5.36 -4.74 5.91
C TYR A 39 -3.88 -4.46 6.19
N LEU A 40 -3.34 -3.41 5.55
CA LEU A 40 -1.97 -2.94 5.72
C LEU A 40 -1.71 -2.35 7.10
N LEU A 41 -2.68 -1.63 7.69
CA LEU A 41 -2.51 -0.94 8.97
C LEU A 41 -1.92 -1.81 10.09
N PRO A 42 -2.48 -2.99 10.44
CA PRO A 42 -1.89 -3.84 11.48
C PRO A 42 -0.48 -4.35 11.15
N ILE A 43 -0.16 -4.50 9.86
CA ILE A 43 1.21 -4.84 9.43
C ILE A 43 2.15 -3.67 9.76
N LEU A 44 1.78 -2.45 9.39
CA LEU A 44 2.58 -1.26 9.69
C LEU A 44 2.73 -1.02 11.20
N GLU A 45 1.67 -1.24 11.99
CA GLU A 45 1.74 -1.15 13.45
C GLU A 45 2.72 -2.16 14.04
N ALA A 46 2.75 -3.40 13.53
CA ALA A 46 3.71 -4.40 13.96
C ALA A 46 5.16 -4.02 13.59
N PHE A 47 5.38 -3.44 12.41
CA PHE A 47 6.69 -2.90 12.02
C PHE A 47 7.09 -1.69 12.87
N ALA A 48 6.15 -0.80 13.20
CA ALA A 48 6.38 0.37 14.03
C ALA A 48 6.99 0.00 15.39
N LEU A 49 6.52 -1.10 16.02
CA LEU A 49 7.09 -1.59 17.28
C LEU A 49 8.61 -1.86 17.20
N ILE A 50 9.08 -2.31 16.04
CA ILE A 50 10.50 -2.61 15.79
C ILE A 50 11.23 -1.33 15.38
N THR A 51 10.68 -0.58 14.43
CA THR A 51 11.35 0.59 13.85
C THR A 51 11.45 1.75 14.84
N HIS A 52 10.46 1.94 15.71
CA HIS A 52 10.49 2.96 16.76
C HIS A 52 11.59 2.70 17.79
N ALA A 53 11.88 1.43 18.10
CA ALA A 53 13.03 1.07 18.94
C ALA A 53 14.38 1.45 18.30
N LEU A 54 14.40 1.60 16.97
CA LEU A 54 15.54 2.07 16.18
C LEU A 54 15.48 3.59 15.89
N GLY A 55 14.47 4.30 16.40
CA GLY A 55 14.27 5.74 16.18
C GLY A 55 13.81 6.11 14.78
N VAL A 56 13.21 5.18 14.02
CA VAL A 56 12.74 5.42 12.64
C VAL A 56 11.26 5.06 12.48
N GLU A 57 10.57 5.78 11.61
CA GLU A 57 9.18 5.49 11.24
C GLU A 57 9.13 4.44 10.11
N PRO A 58 8.14 3.54 10.10
CA PRO A 58 7.94 2.63 8.98
C PRO A 58 7.46 3.40 7.76
N LEU A 59 8.12 3.19 6.62
CA LEU A 59 7.76 3.79 5.34
C LEU A 59 6.97 2.79 4.49
N PHE A 60 5.90 3.25 3.87
CA PHE A 60 5.08 2.45 2.96
C PHE A 60 5.31 2.88 1.50
N MET A 61 5.60 1.93 0.62
CA MET A 61 5.85 2.18 -0.80
C MET A 61 4.73 1.56 -1.63
N GLU A 62 4.20 2.34 -2.57
CA GLU A 62 3.19 1.91 -3.54
C GLU A 62 3.45 2.60 -4.90
N ASP A 63 2.88 2.05 -5.97
CA ASP A 63 3.00 2.63 -7.30
C ASP A 63 2.04 3.83 -7.51
N GLY A 64 2.10 4.44 -8.70
CA GLY A 64 1.26 5.58 -9.07
C GLY A 64 -0.19 5.24 -9.48
N ASN A 65 -0.73 4.05 -9.16
CA ASN A 65 -2.07 3.66 -9.58
C ASN A 65 -3.13 4.69 -9.12
N SER A 66 -4.07 5.02 -10.00
CA SER A 66 -5.14 5.99 -9.68
C SER A 66 -6.03 5.58 -8.49
N ALA A 67 -6.15 4.27 -8.22
CA ALA A 67 -6.85 3.74 -7.05
C ALA A 67 -6.15 4.09 -5.73
N HIS A 68 -4.86 4.41 -5.75
CA HIS A 68 -4.13 4.84 -4.55
C HIS A 68 -4.46 6.28 -4.16
N GLY A 69 -5.03 7.08 -5.06
CA GLY A 69 -5.53 8.42 -4.73
C GLY A 69 -4.44 9.48 -4.54
N HIS A 70 -3.33 9.41 -5.29
CA HIS A 70 -2.30 10.45 -5.24
C HIS A 70 -2.70 11.78 -5.92
N LYS A 71 -3.76 11.77 -6.74
CA LYS A 71 -4.18 12.94 -7.55
C LYS A 71 -5.00 14.00 -6.79
N SER A 72 -5.40 13.72 -5.56
CA SER A 72 -6.22 14.63 -4.75
C SER A 72 -5.81 14.49 -3.29
N THR A 73 -5.82 15.59 -2.52
CA THR A 73 -5.53 15.58 -1.08
C THR A 73 -6.75 15.25 -0.23
N THR A 74 -7.96 15.25 -0.80
CA THR A 74 -9.22 15.12 -0.07
C THR A 74 -9.89 13.77 -0.23
N ASN A 75 -9.29 12.82 -0.96
CA ASN A 75 -9.90 11.51 -1.17
C ASN A 75 -9.72 10.56 0.04
N CYS A 76 -10.52 9.50 0.04
CA CYS A 76 -10.58 8.56 1.17
C CYS A 76 -9.24 7.87 1.51
N CYS A 77 -8.38 7.59 0.52
CA CYS A 77 -7.08 6.96 0.75
C CYS A 77 -6.12 7.93 1.43
N VAL A 78 -6.08 9.19 0.98
CA VAL A 78 -5.23 10.22 1.61
C VAL A 78 -5.70 10.53 3.03
N GLN A 79 -7.01 10.73 3.24
CA GLN A 79 -7.55 10.96 4.57
C GLN A 79 -7.26 9.79 5.53
N TYR A 80 -7.36 8.56 5.04
CA TYR A 80 -7.04 7.37 5.83
C TYR A 80 -5.56 7.32 6.21
N ARG A 81 -4.66 7.53 5.23
CA ARG A 81 -3.22 7.57 5.50
C ARG A 81 -2.85 8.66 6.50
N SER A 82 -3.39 9.87 6.35
CA SER A 82 -3.16 10.96 7.31
C SER A 82 -3.69 10.65 8.70
N LYS A 83 -4.86 10.00 8.81
CA LYS A 83 -5.45 9.62 10.10
C LYS A 83 -4.60 8.62 10.88
N TYR A 84 -3.96 7.69 10.18
CA TYR A 84 -3.16 6.61 10.78
C TYR A 84 -1.66 6.81 10.59
N SER A 85 -1.22 8.03 10.28
CA SER A 85 0.20 8.38 10.11
C SER A 85 0.98 7.45 9.16
N ILE A 86 0.34 6.97 8.09
CA ILE A 86 1.00 6.13 7.08
C ILE A 86 1.87 7.02 6.20
N ILE A 87 3.18 6.91 6.36
CA ILE A 87 4.16 7.70 5.62
C ILE A 87 4.47 7.02 4.29
N LEU A 88 4.22 7.73 3.19
CA LEU A 88 4.53 7.22 1.85
C LEU A 88 6.00 7.48 1.50
N LEU A 89 6.70 6.43 1.05
CA LEU A 89 7.98 6.54 0.39
C LEU A 89 7.75 7.08 -1.04
N PRO A 90 8.40 8.19 -1.45
CA PRO A 90 8.30 8.67 -2.82
C PRO A 90 8.77 7.61 -3.81
N HIS A 91 7.93 7.29 -4.80
CA HIS A 91 8.26 6.36 -5.87
C HIS A 91 8.00 7.01 -7.24
N PRO A 92 8.96 6.97 -8.17
CA PRO A 92 8.76 7.51 -9.50
C PRO A 92 7.68 6.76 -10.28
N SER A 93 6.92 7.49 -11.08
CA SER A 93 5.91 6.90 -11.97
C SER A 93 6.56 5.92 -12.95
N THR A 94 5.86 4.84 -13.27
CA THR A 94 6.26 3.89 -14.33
C THR A 94 7.66 3.29 -14.13
N SER A 95 8.06 3.03 -12.88
CA SER A 95 9.41 2.52 -12.54
C SER A 95 9.36 1.20 -11.76
N PRO A 96 8.78 0.13 -12.35
CA PRO A 96 8.64 -1.17 -11.66
C PRO A 96 10.01 -1.79 -11.30
N ASP A 97 11.06 -1.53 -12.08
CA ASP A 97 12.42 -1.97 -11.82
C ASP A 97 12.98 -1.47 -10.48
N MET A 98 12.48 -0.33 -10.00
CA MET A 98 12.84 0.26 -8.71
C MET A 98 11.99 -0.25 -7.54
N ASN A 99 10.96 -1.07 -7.79
CA ASN A 99 10.13 -1.65 -6.76
C ASN A 99 10.62 -3.07 -6.43
N PRO A 100 11.16 -3.31 -5.21
CA PRO A 100 11.73 -4.61 -4.85
C PRO A 100 10.75 -5.78 -4.95
N ILE A 101 9.44 -5.53 -4.88
CA ILE A 101 8.43 -6.59 -4.95
C ILE A 101 8.33 -7.23 -6.34
N GLU A 102 8.71 -6.52 -7.41
CA GLU A 102 8.61 -7.05 -8.78
C GLU A 102 9.48 -8.30 -8.98
N LYS A 103 10.59 -8.43 -8.24
CA LYS A 103 11.43 -9.64 -8.24
C LYS A 103 10.73 -10.89 -7.70
N TYR A 104 9.61 -10.74 -7.00
CA TYR A 104 8.81 -11.86 -6.49
C TYR A 104 7.61 -12.17 -7.38
N TRP A 105 7.22 -11.25 -8.27
CA TRP A 105 6.13 -11.45 -9.23
C TRP A 105 6.63 -12.00 -10.57
N CYS A 106 7.84 -11.61 -10.98
CA CYS A 106 8.48 -12.01 -12.24
C CYS A 106 9.14 -13.39 -12.19
#